data_AF-A0A9X1WYB5-F1
#
_entry.id   AF-A0A9X1WYB5-F1
#
_cell.length_a   1.000
_cell.length_b   1.000
_cell.length_c   1.000
_cell.angle_alpha   90.00
_cell.angle_beta   90.00
_cell.angle_gamma   90.00
#
_symmetry.space_group_name_H-M   'P 1'
#
loop_
_entity.id
_entity.type
_entity.pdbx_description
1 polymer ?
#
loop_
_entity_poly.entity_id
_entity_poly.type
_entity_poly.pdbx_seq_one_letter_code
_entity_poly.pdbx_strand_id
1 'polypeptide(L)'
;MAKTEVYQIRLDSDEKKLAFAVFRQLGLTPAQAIRMFFRQVVLTQSIPFQIESKSIQPSLLHTPVSDKSATVAENEENHHDIFTELDQILNSDKK
;
A
#
# COMPACT_ATOMS: atom_id res chain seq x y z
N MET A 1 -12.11 44.70 4.20
CA MET A 1 -11.30 43.85 3.29
C MET A 1 -10.73 42.70 4.10
N ALA A 2 -10.75 41.47 3.60
CA ALA A 2 -10.13 40.34 4.29
C ALA A 2 -8.59 40.45 4.20
N LYS A 3 -7.90 40.21 5.32
CA LYS A 3 -6.43 40.18 5.36
C LYS A 3 -5.95 39.02 4.49
N THR A 4 -5.03 39.30 3.56
CA THR A 4 -4.46 38.31 2.64
C THR A 4 -2.99 38.13 2.96
N GLU A 5 -2.55 36.88 3.11
CA GLU A 5 -1.16 36.51 3.37
C GLU A 5 -0.63 35.69 2.17
N VAL A 6 0.68 35.76 1.94
CA VAL A 6 1.34 35.03 0.84
C VAL A 6 1.92 33.72 1.38
N TYR A 7 1.65 32.62 0.67
CA TYR A 7 2.24 31.30 0.95
C TYR A 7 3.13 30.86 -0.21
N GLN A 8 4.40 30.53 0.09
CA GLN A 8 5.38 30.08 -0.89
C GLN A 8 5.68 28.60 -0.69
N ILE A 9 5.63 27.82 -1.78
CA ILE A 9 5.87 26.37 -1.78
C ILE A 9 6.95 26.08 -2.81
N ARG A 10 7.93 25.23 -2.42
CA ARG A 10 8.90 24.66 -3.36
C ARG A 10 8.33 23.35 -3.90
N LEU A 11 8.31 23.20 -5.22
CA LEU A 11 7.91 21.98 -5.91
C LEU A 11 9.05 21.53 -6.81
N ASP A 12 9.09 20.23 -7.10
CA ASP A 12 9.93 19.73 -8.17
C ASP A 12 9.48 20.30 -9.53
N SER A 13 10.43 20.41 -10.46
CA SER A 13 10.17 21.01 -11.77
C SER A 13 9.16 20.21 -12.58
N ASP A 14 9.19 18.89 -12.50
CA ASP A 14 8.32 18.03 -13.30
C ASP A 14 6.94 17.87 -12.64
N GLU A 15 6.90 17.76 -11.32
CA GLU A 15 5.66 17.79 -10.54
C GLU A 15 4.87 19.08 -10.84
N LYS A 16 5.54 20.23 -10.85
CA LYS A 16 4.93 21.52 -11.18
C LYS A 16 4.31 21.52 -12.59
N LYS A 17 5.04 21.04 -13.60
CA LYS A 17 4.54 21.02 -14.99
C LYS A 17 3.29 20.15 -15.10
N LEU A 18 3.33 18.95 -14.53
CA LEU A 18 2.23 17.98 -14.59
C LEU A 18 0.99 18.51 -13.86
N ALA A 19 1.13 18.96 -12.61
CA ALA A 19 0.01 19.48 -11.84
C ALA A 19 -0.64 20.69 -12.51
N PHE A 20 0.16 21.60 -13.08
CA PHE A 20 -0.36 22.79 -13.75
C PHE A 20 -1.10 22.44 -15.04
N ALA A 21 -0.65 21.43 -15.78
CA ALA A 21 -1.38 20.94 -16.96
C ALA A 21 -2.77 20.42 -16.58
N VAL A 22 -2.85 19.63 -15.50
CA VAL A 22 -4.13 19.09 -14.98
C VAL A 22 -5.05 20.24 -14.54
N PHE A 23 -4.55 21.21 -13.76
CA PHE A 23 -5.38 22.35 -13.34
C PHE A 23 -5.90 23.14 -14.54
N ARG A 24 -5.08 23.37 -15.56
CA ARG A 24 -5.52 24.05 -16.79
C ARG A 24 -6.60 23.27 -17.54
N GLN A 25 -6.50 21.94 -17.60
CA GLN A 25 -7.54 21.10 -18.21
C GLN A 25 -8.87 21.21 -17.47
N LEU A 26 -8.82 21.38 -16.14
CA LEU A 26 -10.00 21.61 -15.29
C LEU A 26 -10.47 23.07 -15.28
N GLY A 27 -9.83 23.98 -16.02
CA GLY A 27 -10.18 25.39 -16.05
C GLY A 27 -9.82 26.15 -14.76
N LEU A 28 -8.89 25.61 -13.95
CA LEU A 28 -8.49 26.16 -12.67
C LEU A 28 -7.09 26.78 -12.75
N THR A 29 -6.91 27.91 -12.07
CA THR A 29 -5.57 28.42 -11.77
C THR A 29 -4.97 27.66 -10.58
N PRO A 30 -3.64 27.52 -10.47
CA PRO A 30 -2.99 26.90 -9.33
C PRO A 30 -3.39 27.53 -7.99
N ALA A 31 -3.52 28.87 -7.96
CA ALA A 31 -3.94 29.59 -6.76
C ALA A 31 -5.38 29.25 -6.34
N GLN A 32 -6.30 29.04 -7.30
CA GLN A 32 -7.66 28.59 -7.01
C GLN A 32 -7.67 27.16 -6.46
N ALA A 33 -6.92 26.24 -7.08
CA ALA A 33 -6.84 24.86 -6.65
C ALA A 33 -6.29 24.73 -5.21
N ILE A 34 -5.18 25.41 -4.91
CA ILE A 34 -4.58 25.43 -3.57
C ILE A 34 -5.53 26.08 -2.55
N ARG A 35 -6.22 27.16 -2.92
CA ARG A 35 -7.22 27.81 -2.04
C ARG A 35 -8.41 26.89 -1.77
N MET A 36 -8.84 26.12 -2.77
CA MET A 36 -9.92 25.15 -2.62
C MET A 36 -9.50 24.03 -1.65
N PHE A 37 -8.27 23.53 -1.77
CA PHE A 37 -7.69 22.58 -0.82
C PHE A 37 -7.74 23.11 0.61
N PHE A 38 -7.24 24.33 0.87
CA PHE A 38 -7.28 24.91 2.22
C PHE A 38 -8.71 25.09 2.74
N ARG A 39 -9.65 25.50 1.89
CA ARG A 39 -11.06 25.60 2.29
C ARG A 39 -11.61 24.25 2.72
N GLN A 40 -11.29 23.20 1.98
CA GLN A 40 -11.77 21.86 2.31
C GLN A 40 -11.18 21.38 3.64
N VAL A 41 -9.87 21.60 3.87
CA VAL A 41 -9.22 21.27 5.14
C VAL A 41 -9.88 21.99 6.31
N VAL A 42 -10.20 23.28 6.17
CA VAL A 42 -10.88 24.06 7.22
C VAL A 42 -12.32 23.57 7.44
N LEU A 43 -13.03 23.19 6.37
CA LEU A 43 -14.41 22.74 6.46
C LEU A 43 -14.52 21.37 7.13
N THR A 44 -13.70 20.41 6.70
CA THR A 44 -13.78 19.01 7.17
C THR A 44 -12.88 18.72 8.36
N GLN A 45 -11.99 19.65 8.73
CA GLN A 45 -10.95 19.45 9.75
C GLN A 45 -10.10 18.20 9.45
N SER A 46 -9.90 17.90 8.17
CA SER A 46 -9.20 16.70 7.69
C SER A 46 -8.53 16.93 6.33
N ILE A 47 -7.63 16.03 5.94
CA ILE A 47 -7.00 16.09 4.62
C ILE A 47 -8.01 15.58 3.56
N PRO A 48 -8.25 16.33 2.47
CA PRO A 48 -9.31 16.05 1.50
C PRO A 48 -8.93 15.00 0.46
N PHE A 49 -8.22 13.97 0.89
CA PHE A 49 -7.92 12.76 0.13
C PHE A 49 -7.49 11.67 1.11
N GLN A 50 -7.65 10.42 0.71
CA GLN A 50 -7.21 9.28 1.51
C GLN A 50 -5.68 9.25 1.57
N ILE A 51 -5.14 9.07 2.76
CA ILE A 51 -3.71 8.90 2.98
C ILE A 51 -3.47 7.42 3.21
N GLU A 52 -3.05 6.73 2.15
CA GLU A 52 -2.61 5.35 2.24
C GLU A 52 -1.09 5.35 2.41
N SER A 53 -0.60 4.83 3.52
CA SER A 53 0.76 4.32 3.52
C SER A 53 0.73 3.11 2.59
N LYS A 54 1.59 3.08 1.57
CA LYS A 54 1.90 1.85 0.85
C LYS A 54 2.62 0.93 1.83
N SER A 55 1.88 0.39 2.81
CA SER A 55 2.29 -0.77 3.56
C SER A 55 2.53 -1.82 2.49
N ILE A 56 3.79 -2.19 2.31
CA ILE A 56 4.17 -3.33 1.51
C ILE A 56 3.25 -4.45 1.98
N GLN A 57 2.37 -4.90 1.09
CA GLN A 57 1.43 -5.96 1.39
C GLN A 57 2.24 -7.11 2.01
N PRO A 58 1.96 -7.55 3.24
CA PRO A 58 2.52 -8.77 3.79
C PRO A 58 1.89 -9.99 3.10
N SER A 59 1.50 -9.90 1.82
CA SER A 59 1.06 -11.04 1.02
C SER A 59 2.21 -12.03 0.73
N LEU A 60 3.41 -11.77 1.26
CA LEU A 60 4.49 -12.74 1.38
C LEU A 60 4.58 -13.38 2.78
N LEU A 61 3.68 -13.08 3.73
CA LEU A 61 3.50 -13.92 4.92
C LEU A 61 2.53 -15.05 4.53
N HIS A 62 3.11 -16.10 3.95
CA HIS A 62 2.50 -17.43 3.86
C HIS A 62 2.14 -17.89 5.28
N THR A 63 0.88 -17.67 5.65
CA THR A 63 0.26 -18.40 6.74
C THR A 63 0.09 -19.85 6.28
N PRO A 64 0.55 -20.85 7.05
CA PRO A 64 0.31 -22.25 6.71
C PRO A 64 -1.19 -22.50 6.83
N VAL A 65 -1.84 -22.79 5.71
CA VAL A 65 -3.23 -23.24 5.67
C VAL A 65 -3.27 -24.65 6.24
N SER A 66 -3.42 -24.75 7.57
CA SER A 66 -4.01 -25.90 8.23
C SER A 66 -5.52 -25.65 8.29
N ASP A 67 -6.25 -26.21 7.34
CA ASP A 67 -7.67 -26.51 7.55
C ASP A 67 -7.98 -27.89 6.95
N LYS A 68 -8.38 -28.80 7.85
CA LYS A 68 -8.86 -30.14 7.54
C LYS A 68 -10.38 -30.11 7.30
N SER A 69 -10.84 -31.10 6.52
CA SER A 69 -12.22 -31.59 6.26
C SER A 69 -12.91 -30.98 5.01
N ALA A 70 -13.37 -31.75 4.01
CA ALA A 70 -13.82 -33.14 4.00
C ALA A 70 -13.66 -33.85 2.61
N THR A 71 -13.12 -35.07 2.68
CA THR A 71 -13.52 -36.32 1.98
C THR A 71 -13.82 -36.33 0.47
N VAL A 72 -12.84 -36.81 -0.32
CA VAL A 72 -13.07 -37.86 -1.32
C VAL A 72 -11.96 -38.91 -1.13
N ALA A 73 -12.38 -40.17 -0.99
CA ALA A 73 -11.53 -41.31 -0.78
C ALA A 73 -10.55 -41.51 -1.93
N GLU A 74 -9.29 -41.84 -1.60
CA GLU A 74 -8.56 -43.04 -2.05
C GLU A 74 -7.04 -42.87 -1.79
N ASN A 75 -6.45 -43.88 -1.14
CA ASN A 75 -5.01 -44.10 -0.91
C ASN A 75 -4.31 -43.24 0.16
N GLU A 76 -4.59 -43.52 1.43
CA GLU A 76 -3.65 -43.21 2.52
C GLU A 76 -2.60 -44.31 2.61
N GLU A 77 -1.41 -44.08 2.06
CA GLU A 77 -0.18 -44.65 2.60
C GLU A 77 1.00 -43.82 2.08
N ASN A 78 1.71 -43.18 3.02
CA ASN A 78 3.13 -42.86 2.92
C ASN A 78 3.61 -41.48 2.41
N HIS A 79 2.99 -40.36 2.82
CA HIS A 79 3.57 -39.03 2.61
C HIS A 79 4.33 -38.45 3.81
N HIS A 80 4.29 -39.10 4.98
CA HIS A 80 4.97 -38.58 6.18
C HIS A 80 6.43 -39.02 6.31
N ASP A 81 6.84 -40.06 5.58
CA ASP A 81 8.17 -40.64 5.73
C ASP A 81 9.23 -39.83 4.97
N ILE A 82 8.89 -39.21 3.83
CA ILE A 82 9.84 -38.47 2.98
C ILE A 82 10.48 -37.28 3.70
N PHE A 83 9.67 -36.50 4.42
CA PHE A 83 10.17 -35.32 5.13
C PHE A 83 10.97 -35.71 6.38
N THR A 84 10.59 -36.80 7.04
CA THR A 84 11.30 -37.32 8.21
C THR A 84 12.68 -37.88 7.82
N GLU A 85 12.77 -38.55 6.67
CA GLU A 85 14.03 -39.07 6.12
C GLU A 85 14.98 -37.93 5.72
N LEU A 86 14.48 -36.87 5.09
CA LEU A 86 15.28 -35.70 4.74
C LEU A 86 15.87 -34.99 5.96
N ASP A 87 15.09 -34.83 7.03
CA ASP A 87 15.56 -34.23 8.28
C ASP A 87 16.64 -35.08 8.97
N GLN A 88 16.56 -36.41 8.86
CA GLN A 88 17.60 -37.30 9.38
C GLN A 88 18.89 -37.19 8.57
N ILE A 89 18.81 -37.17 7.24
CA ILE A 89 19.97 -37.00 6.36
C ILE A 89 20.66 -35.65 6.59
N LEU A 90 19.88 -34.58 6.74
CA LEU A 90 20.45 -33.23 6.91
C LEU A 90 21.17 -33.06 8.25
N ASN A 91 20.70 -33.77 9.28
CA ASN A 91 21.24 -33.66 10.64
C ASN A 91 22.28 -34.74 10.98
N SER A 92 22.46 -35.77 10.15
CA SER A 92 23.45 -36.83 10.41
C SER A 92 24.91 -36.39 10.18
N ASP A 93 25.15 -35.32 9.41
CA ASP A 93 26.51 -34.84 9.07
C ASP A 93 27.13 -33.86 10.09
N LYS A 94 26.56 -33.73 11.29
CA LYS A 94 27.21 -33.05 12.43
C LYS A 94 27.58 -34.04 13.53
N LYS A 95 28.57 -34.91 13.26
CA LYS A 95 29.43 -35.45 14.31
C LYS A 95 30.84 -35.72 13.80
#